data_AF-S3ZGV8-F1
#
_entry.id   AF-S3ZGV8-F1
#
_cell.length_a   1.000
_cell.length_b   1.000
_cell.length_c   1.000
_cell.angle_alpha   90.00
_cell.angle_beta   90.00
_cell.angle_gamma   90.00
#
_symmetry.space_group_name_H-M   'P 1'
#
loop_
_entity.id
_entity.type
_entity.pdbx_description
1 polymer ?
#
loop_
_entity_poly.entity_id
_entity_poly.type
_entity_poly.pdbx_seq_one_letter_code
_entity_poly.pdbx_strand_id
1 'polypeptide(L)' 'MRREAVEGQARAALLDASATADLLVVGARRRTGHTGLQLGRVNHAVLHHAACPVAVVPRA' A
#
# COMPACT_ATOMS: atom_id res chain seq x y z
N MET A 1 6.74 -13.57 12.66
CA MET A 1 5.93 -12.62 11.87
C MET A 1 4.67 -12.32 12.66
N ARG A 2 4.52 -11.09 13.18
CA ARG A 2 3.28 -10.68 13.85
C ARG A 2 2.27 -10.26 12.79
N ARG A 3 1.04 -10.73 12.92
CA ARG A 3 -0.08 -10.37 12.03
C ARG A 3 -1.17 -9.77 12.90
N GLU A 4 -1.76 -8.70 12.40
CA GLU A 4 -2.81 -7.96 13.09
C GLU A 4 -3.88 -7.58 12.06
N ALA A 5 -5.14 -7.69 12.46
CA ALA A 5 -6.27 -7.20 11.68
C ALA A 5 -6.77 -5.92 12.34
N VAL A 6 -6.86 -4.85 11.55
CA VAL A 6 -7.32 -3.54 12.00
C VAL A 6 -8.68 -3.27 11.37
N GLU A 7 -9.66 -2.90 12.18
CA GLU A 7 -10.98 -2.51 11.68
C GLU A 7 -10.96 -1.08 11.13
N GLY A 8 -11.78 -0.82 10.12
CA GLY A 8 -11.95 0.50 9.52
C GLY A 8 -11.43 0.64 8.09
N GLN A 9 -11.16 1.87 7.67
CA GLN A 9 -10.74 2.16 6.31
C GLN A 9 -9.26 1.83 6.11
N ALA A 10 -8.95 0.91 5.19
CA ALA A 10 -7.58 0.48 4.91
C ALA A 10 -6.60 1.63 4.65
N ARG A 11 -7.03 2.71 3.97
CA ARG A 11 -6.16 3.88 3.75
C ARG A 11 -5.75 4.56 5.06
N ALA A 12 -6.67 4.71 6.01
CA ALA A 12 -6.38 5.39 7.27
C ALA A 12 -5.44 4.53 8.12
N ALA A 13 -5.78 3.26 8.29
CA ALA A 13 -4.96 2.31 9.04
C ALA A 13 -3.52 2.20 8.50
N LEU A 14 -3.35 2.17 7.16
CA LEU A 14 -2.01 2.11 6.56
C LEU A 14 -1.24 3.43 6.71
N LEU A 15 -1.90 4.58 6.64
CA LEU A 15 -1.26 5.88 6.87
C LEU A 15 -0.83 6.06 8.32
N ASP A 16 -1.68 5.67 9.28
CA ASP A 16 -1.34 5.70 10.70
C ASP A 16 -0.16 4.77 11.01
N ALA A 17 -0.17 3.55 10.45
CA ALA A 17 0.95 2.62 10.58
C ALA A 17 2.25 3.18 9.96
N SER A 18 2.16 3.92 8.85
CA SER A 18 3.33 4.50 8.18
C SER A 18 4.07 5.52 9.05
N ALA A 19 3.42 6.13 10.05
CA ALA A 19 4.05 7.10 10.93
C ALA A 19 5.16 6.52 11.82
N THR A 20 5.16 5.20 12.02
CA THR A 20 6.14 4.51 12.88
C THR A 20 6.92 3.41 12.15
N ALA A 21 6.66 3.24 10.85
CA ALA A 21 7.31 2.21 10.04
C ALA A 21 8.45 2.82 9.22
N ASP A 22 9.58 2.12 9.10
CA ASP A 22 10.68 2.52 8.23
C ASP A 22 10.36 2.31 6.73
N LEU A 23 9.44 1.38 6.42
CA LEU A 23 9.02 1.04 5.07
C LEU A 23 7.61 0.45 5.08
N LEU A 24 6.75 0.93 4.18
CA LEU A 24 5.43 0.35 3.93
C LEU A 24 5.42 -0.44 2.62
N VAL A 25 5.03 -1.71 2.69
CA VAL A 25 4.95 -2.61 1.52
C VAL A 25 3.49 -2.86 1.15
N VAL A 26 3.14 -2.55 -0.11
CA VAL A 26 1.79 -2.79 -0.64
C VAL A 26 1.84 -3.60 -1.93
N GLY A 27 0.82 -4.43 -2.15
CA GLY A 27 0.67 -5.19 -3.38
C GLY A 27 0.00 -4.37 -4.48
N ALA A 28 0.36 -4.61 -5.74
CA ALA A 28 -0.37 -4.10 -6.90
C ALA A 28 -0.66 -5.21 -7.92
N ARG A 29 -1.78 -5.09 -8.64
CA ARG A 29 -2.09 -5.99 -9.76
C ARG A 29 -1.39 -5.50 -11.03
N ARG A 30 -0.86 -6.44 -11.81
CA ARG A 30 -0.51 -6.21 -13.21
C ARG A 30 -1.68 -6.68 -14.07
N ARG A 31 -2.12 -5.85 -15.02
CA ARG A 31 -3.13 -6.25 -16.00
C ARG A 31 -2.44 -6.59 -17.31
N THR A 32 -2.78 -7.74 -17.86
CA THR A 32 -2.32 -8.14 -19.20
C THR A 32 -2.72 -7.06 -20.24
N GLY A 33 -1.80 -6.74 -21.14
CA GLY A 33 -2.03 -5.74 -22.20
C GLY A 33 -2.01 -4.27 -21.77
N HIS A 34 -1.60 -3.94 -20.54
CA HIS A 34 -1.40 -2.56 -20.09
C HIS A 34 0.04 -2.32 -19.64
N THR A 35 0.59 -1.14 -19.96
CA THR A 35 1.89 -0.71 -19.43
C THR A 35 1.71 -0.17 -18.01
N GLY A 36 2.33 -0.81 -17.03
CA GLY A 36 2.39 -0.34 -15.65
C GLY A 36 1.56 -1.13 -14.62
N LEU A 37 1.47 -0.57 -13.41
CA LEU A 37 0.77 -1.15 -12.27
C LEU A 37 -0.64 -0.56 -12.15
N GLN A 38 -1.62 -1.40 -11.81
CA GLN A 38 -2.95 -0.91 -11.48
C GLN A 38 -2.99 -0.50 -10.00
N LEU A 39 -2.92 0.81 -9.77
CA LEU A 39 -3.02 1.39 -8.43
C LEU A 39 -4.50 1.57 -8.06
N GLY A 40 -4.95 0.88 -7.01
CA GLY A 40 -6.27 1.11 -6.42
C GLY A 40 -6.29 2.39 -5.57
N ARG A 41 -7.47 2.81 -5.12
CA ARG A 41 -7.63 4.02 -4.28
C ARG A 41 -6.77 4.01 -3.01
N VAL A 42 -6.61 2.84 -2.39
CA VAL A 42 -5.76 2.68 -1.20
C VAL A 42 -4.29 2.90 -1.55
N ASN A 43 -3.77 2.21 -2.57
CA ASN A 43 -2.38 2.38 -2.99
C ASN A 43 -2.08 3.81 -3.45
N HIS A 44 -3.03 4.45 -4.16
CA HIS A 44 -2.91 5.85 -4.54
C HIS A 44 -2.79 6.75 -3.31
N ALA A 45 -3.70 6.62 -2.34
CA ALA A 45 -3.63 7.42 -1.11
C ALA A 45 -2.33 7.21 -0.34
N VAL A 46 -1.90 5.96 -0.19
CA VAL A 46 -0.66 5.62 0.53
C VAL A 46 0.57 6.17 -0.20
N LEU A 47 0.65 6.05 -1.52
CA LEU A 47 1.78 6.58 -2.31
C LEU A 47 1.92 8.10 -2.20
N HIS A 48 0.81 8.83 -2.02
CA HIS A 48 0.84 10.29 -1.94
C HIS A 48 0.93 10.83 -0.50
N HIS A 49 0.58 10.04 0.51
CA HIS A 49 0.39 10.56 1.87
C HIS A 49 1.09 9.76 2.97
N ALA A 50 1.73 8.63 2.67
CA ALA A 50 2.47 7.89 3.69
C ALA A 50 3.60 8.74 4.29
N ALA A 51 3.81 8.59 5.59
CA ALA A 51 4.89 9.26 6.32
C ALA A 51 6.27 8.58 6.11
N CYS A 52 6.30 7.43 5.44
CA CYS A 52 7.51 6.67 5.16
C CYS A 52 7.56 6.21 3.69
N PRO A 53 8.73 5.76 3.21
CA PRO A 53 8.86 5.18 1.88
C PRO A 53 7.87 4.04 1.64
N VAL A 54 7.41 3.92 0.39
CA VAL A 54 6.43 2.90 -0.02
C VAL A 54 7.01 2.02 -1.12
N ALA A 55 7.10 0.71 -0.86
CA ALA A 55 7.45 -0.29 -1.86
C ALA A 55 6.20 -0.92 -2.44
N VAL A 56 6.01 -0.80 -3.77
CA VAL A 56 4.90 -1.43 -4.48
C VAL A 56 5.36 -2.72 -5.14
N VAL A 57 4.85 -3.85 -4.65
CA VAL A 57 5.23 -5.17 -5.13
C VAL A 57 4.13 -5.71 -6.06
N PRO A 58 4.40 -5.90 -7.36
CA PRO A 58 3.43 -6.50 -8.26
C PRO A 58 3.16 -7.97 -7.90
N ARG A 59 1.91 -8.38 -8.00
CA ARG A 59 1.57 -9.82 -8.03
C ARG A 59 1.80 -10.36 -9.44
N ALA A 60 2.47 -11.52 -9.53
CA ALA A 60 2.57 -12.31 -10.76
C ALA A 60 1.21 -12.94 -11.11
#